data_AF-A0AAE6UZ37-F1
#
_entry.id   AF-A0AAE6UZ37-F1
#
_cell.length_a   1.000
_cell.length_b   1.000
_cell.length_c   1.000
_cell.angle_alpha   90.00
_cell.angle_beta   90.00
_cell.angle_gamma   90.00
#
_symmetry.space_group_name_H-M   'P 1'
#
loop_
_entity.id
_entity.type
_entity.pdbx_description
1 polymer ?
#
loop_
_entity_poly.entity_id
_entity_poly.type
_entity_poly.pdbx_seq_one_letter_code
_entity_poly.pdbx_strand_id
1 'polypeptide(L)'
;MFALIMTLDDNLQATIKEFWKELSDAQLSQYAYEVTDREPHITLASFDEGTTKDDIIKGLETLTLPDKPIDISFTSIGSFINANIIFLAL
;
A
#
# COMPACT_ATOMS: atom_id res chain seq x y z
N MET A 1 1.30 2.57 -16.01
CA MET A 1 0.17 2.76 -15.08
C MET A 1 0.68 3.50 -13.85
N PHE A 2 -0.01 4.54 -13.42
CA PHE A 2 0.35 5.29 -12.21
C PHE A 2 -0.58 4.91 -11.07
N ALA A 3 -0.12 5.11 -9.84
CA ALA A 3 -0.94 5.02 -8.64
C ALA A 3 -0.60 6.18 -7.70
N LEU A 4 -1.61 6.68 -6.99
CA LEU A 4 -1.44 7.55 -5.84
C LEU A 4 -1.45 6.67 -4.60
N ILE A 5 -0.41 6.79 -3.78
CA ILE A 5 -0.26 6.01 -2.55
C ILE A 5 -0.13 6.92 -1.34
N MET A 6 -0.57 6.41 -0.19
CA MET A 6 -0.21 6.92 1.12
C MET A 6 0.95 6.07 1.67
N THR A 7 2.01 6.74 2.08
CA THR A 7 3.14 6.11 2.76
C THR A 7 2.87 6.03 4.26
N LEU A 8 3.36 4.96 4.88
CA LEU A 8 3.28 4.76 6.33
C LEU A 8 4.52 5.35 7.00
N ASP A 9 4.40 5.69 8.29
CA ASP A 9 5.56 6.07 9.09
C ASP A 9 6.55 4.90 9.28
N ASP A 10 7.79 5.22 9.63
CA ASP A 10 8.88 4.25 9.73
C ASP A 10 8.58 3.09 10.69
N ASN A 11 7.81 3.33 11.76
CA ASN A 11 7.48 2.30 12.75
C ASN A 11 6.48 1.30 12.17
N LEU A 12 5.39 1.80 11.59
CA LEU A 12 4.38 0.95 10.97
C LEU A 12 4.93 0.23 9.72
N GLN A 13 5.81 0.89 8.95
CA GLN A 13 6.57 0.26 7.87
C GLN A 13 7.35 -0.96 8.36
N ALA A 14 8.15 -0.80 9.41
CA ALA A 14 8.97 -1.87 9.96
C ALA A 14 8.10 -3.02 10.50
N THR A 15 7.03 -2.70 11.21
CA THR A 15 6.10 -3.69 11.78
C THR A 15 5.44 -4.53 10.69
N ILE A 16 4.97 -3.91 9.60
CA ILE A 16 4.36 -4.66 8.48
C ILE A 16 5.39 -5.50 7.74
N LYS A 17 6.63 -5.01 7.55
CA LYS A 17 7.72 -5.78 6.95
C LYS A 17 8.10 -7.01 7.79
N GLU A 18 8.06 -6.90 9.11
CA GLU A 18 8.24 -8.04 10.01
C GLU A 18 7.12 -9.06 9.84
N PHE A 19 5.86 -8.62 9.79
CA PHE A 19 4.73 -9.52 9.52
C PHE A 19 4.84 -10.22 8.16
N TRP A 20 5.27 -9.51 7.12
CA TRP A 20 5.54 -10.13 5.80
C TRP A 20 6.62 -11.20 5.88
N LYS A 21 7.69 -10.94 6.64
CA LYS A 21 8.74 -11.92 6.88
C LYS A 21 8.21 -13.16 7.59
N GLU A 22 7.43 -12.99 8.65
CA GLU A 22 6.84 -14.11 9.39
C GLU A 22 5.90 -14.95 8.52
N LEU A 23 5.07 -14.32 7.70
CA LEU A 23 4.20 -15.01 6.74
C LEU A 23 4.99 -15.79 5.68
N SER A 24 6.11 -15.24 5.23
CA SER A 24 7.01 -15.91 4.28
C SER A 24 7.73 -17.10 4.92
N ASP A 25 8.30 -16.92 6.11
CA ASP A 25 9.01 -17.97 6.85
C ASP A 25 8.06 -19.13 7.19
N ALA A 26 6.78 -18.83 7.49
CA ALA A 26 5.72 -19.81 7.74
C ALA A 26 5.10 -20.42 6.47
N GLN A 27 5.56 -20.05 5.28
CA GLN A 27 5.02 -20.49 3.98
C GLN A 27 3.52 -20.18 3.77
N LEU A 28 3.02 -19.11 4.41
CA LEU A 28 1.63 -18.66 4.30
C LEU A 28 1.42 -17.65 3.16
N SER A 29 2.41 -16.78 2.89
CA SER A 29 2.38 -15.87 1.75
C SER A 29 3.79 -15.39 1.39
N GLN A 30 4.11 -15.35 0.10
CA GLN A 30 5.37 -14.81 -0.44
C GLN A 30 5.17 -13.49 -1.21
N TYR A 31 3.94 -12.98 -1.24
CA TYR A 31 3.51 -11.88 -2.12
C TYR A 31 4.34 -10.60 -1.98
N ALA A 32 4.79 -10.31 -0.76
CA ALA A 32 5.65 -9.15 -0.48
C ALA A 32 7.01 -9.23 -1.22
N TYR A 33 7.51 -10.43 -1.46
CA TYR A 33 8.83 -10.71 -2.05
C TYR A 33 8.76 -11.06 -3.54
N GLU A 34 7.57 -11.18 -4.11
CA GLU A 34 7.37 -11.37 -5.56
C GLU A 34 7.64 -10.09 -6.37
N VAL A 35 7.60 -8.92 -5.71
CA VAL A 35 7.85 -7.61 -6.31
C VAL A 35 9.11 -7.01 -5.70
N THR A 36 10.08 -6.66 -6.54
CA THR A 36 11.33 -6.02 -6.12
C THR A 36 11.04 -4.67 -5.44
N ASP A 37 11.73 -4.41 -4.32
CA ASP A 37 11.65 -3.15 -3.56
C ASP A 37 10.22 -2.76 -3.13
N ARG A 38 9.37 -3.75 -2.85
CA ARG A 38 8.02 -3.49 -2.36
C ARG A 38 8.05 -2.91 -0.94
N GLU A 39 7.46 -1.74 -0.81
CA GLU A 39 7.23 -1.07 0.48
C GLU A 39 5.74 -1.20 0.87
N PRO A 40 5.40 -1.39 2.16
CA PRO A 40 4.06 -1.20 2.67
C PRO A 40 3.49 0.18 2.30
N HIS A 41 2.30 0.20 1.73
CA HIS A 41 1.60 1.42 1.34
C HIS A 41 0.10 1.17 1.23
N ILE A 42 -0.68 2.26 1.24
CA ILE A 42 -2.12 2.22 0.96
C ILE A 42 -2.33 2.87 -0.42
N THR A 43 -2.86 2.11 -1.37
CA THR A 43 -3.25 2.68 -2.67
C THR A 43 -4.52 3.53 -2.48
N LEU A 44 -4.45 4.81 -2.82
CA LEU A 44 -5.58 5.75 -2.77
C LEU A 44 -6.31 5.84 -4.11
N ALA A 45 -5.56 5.77 -5.21
CA ALA A 45 -6.09 5.78 -6.56
C ALA A 45 -5.16 5.06 -7.52
N SER A 46 -5.74 4.49 -8.58
CA SER A 46 -5.03 3.94 -9.74
C SER A 46 -5.48 4.70 -10.98
N PHE A 47 -4.56 4.90 -11.93
CA PHE A 47 -4.83 5.67 -13.14
C PHE A 47 -4.73 4.79 -14.38
N ASP A 48 -5.56 5.08 -15.38
CA ASP A 48 -5.59 4.36 -16.65
C ASP A 48 -4.26 4.52 -17.42
N GLU A 49 -3.99 3.60 -18.36
CA GLU A 49 -2.75 3.60 -19.14
C GLU A 49 -2.53 4.88 -19.96
N GLY A 50 -3.61 5.56 -20.36
CA GLY A 50 -3.55 6.81 -21.12
C GLY A 50 -3.31 8.07 -20.27
N THR A 51 -3.36 7.98 -18.94
CA THR A 51 -3.19 9.14 -18.06
C THR A 51 -1.72 9.55 -18.00
N THR A 52 -1.44 10.82 -18.29
CA THR A 52 -0.08 11.36 -18.22
C THR A 52 0.28 11.79 -16.81
N LYS A 53 1.59 11.90 -16.54
CA LYS A 53 2.09 12.47 -15.27
C LYS A 53 1.55 13.88 -15.02
N ASP A 54 1.45 14.69 -16.06
CA ASP A 54 1.01 16.09 -15.95
C ASP A 54 -0.48 16.17 -15.59
N ASP A 55 -1.30 15.25 -16.11
CA ASP A 55 -2.72 15.14 -15.71
C ASP A 55 -2.85 14.85 -14.21
N ILE A 56 -2.01 13.96 -13.69
CA ILE A 56 -1.99 13.57 -12.27
C ILE A 56 -1.55 14.75 -11.41
N ILE A 57 -0.44 15.43 -11.76
CA ILE A 57 0.06 16.59 -11.02
C ILE A 57 -1.00 17.68 -10.97
N LYS A 58 -1.61 18.01 -12.11
CA LYS A 58 -2.68 19.00 -12.19
C LYS A 58 -3.88 18.62 -11.31
N GLY A 59 -4.23 17.34 -11.26
CA GLY A 59 -5.27 16.84 -10.35
C GLY A 59 -4.89 17.05 -8.88
N LEU A 60 -3.66 16.68 -8.49
CA LEU A 60 -3.15 16.82 -7.13
C LEU A 60 -3.12 18.28 -6.66
N GLU A 61 -2.79 19.22 -7.54
CA GLU A 61 -2.78 20.67 -7.24
C GLU A 61 -4.17 21.21 -6.87
N THR A 62 -5.24 20.54 -7.28
CA THR A 62 -6.62 20.92 -6.91
C THR A 62 -7.07 20.37 -5.57
N LEU A 63 -6.32 19.40 -5.01
CA LEU A 63 -6.67 18.75 -3.74
C LEU A 63 -6.08 19.53 -2.57
N THR A 64 -6.88 19.68 -1.52
CA THR A 64 -6.37 20.13 -0.22
C THR A 64 -5.88 18.90 0.55
N LEU A 65 -4.57 18.79 0.72
CA LEU A 65 -3.98 17.73 1.54
C LEU A 65 -4.05 18.12 3.02
N PRO A 66 -4.21 17.14 3.93
CA PRO A 66 -4.15 17.42 5.36
C PRO A 66 -2.75 17.88 5.76
N ASP A 67 -2.68 18.92 6.61
CA ASP A 67 -1.43 19.47 7.13
C ASP A 67 -0.74 18.56 8.16
N LYS A 68 -1.41 17.48 8.56
CA LYS A 68 -0.95 16.53 9.58
C LYS A 68 -1.11 15.09 9.08
N PRO A 69 -0.24 14.18 9.57
CA PRO A 69 -0.46 12.74 9.38
C PRO A 69 -1.86 12.33 9.85
N ILE A 70 -2.42 11.33 9.18
CA ILE A 70 -3.71 10.74 9.54
C ILE A 70 -3.43 9.50 10.38
N ASP A 71 -3.99 9.46 11.59
CA ASP A 71 -3.95 8.26 12.41
C ASP A 71 -4.82 7.18 11.78
N ILE A 72 -4.21 6.03 11.51
CA ILE A 72 -4.89 4.86 10.94
C ILE A 72 -4.77 3.67 11.89
N SER A 73 -5.75 2.78 11.87
CA SER A 73 -5.74 1.55 12.66
C SER A 73 -6.32 0.42 11.83
N PHE A 74 -5.54 -0.65 11.67
CA PHE A 74 -6.00 -1.87 11.02
C PHE A 74 -6.61 -2.78 12.07
N THR A 75 -7.92 -3.06 11.96
CA THR A 75 -8.64 -3.87 12.94
C THR A 75 -8.87 -5.31 12.49
N SER A 76 -8.56 -5.62 11.23
CA SER A 76 -8.78 -6.94 10.65
C SER A 76 -7.72 -7.35 9.64
N ILE A 77 -7.66 -8.66 9.38
CA ILE A 77 -6.82 -9.28 8.35
C ILE A 77 -7.75 -9.97 7.36
N GLY A 78 -7.47 -9.78 6.08
CA GLY A 78 -8.24 -10.38 4.98
C GLY A 78 -7.35 -11.09 3.97
N SER A 79 -8.00 -11.84 3.08
CA SER A 79 -7.38 -12.48 1.93
C SER A 79 -8.34 -12.48 0.74
N PHE A 80 -7.81 -12.57 -0.47
CA PHE A 80 -8.61 -12.70 -1.68
C PHE A 80 -8.65 -14.16 -2.12
N ILE A 81 -9.84 -14.63 -2.51
CA ILE A 81 -10.01 -15.99 -3.04
C ILE A 81 -9.12 -16.14 -4.28
N ASN A 82 -8.37 -17.24 -4.34
CA ASN A 82 -7.42 -17.57 -5.41
C ASN A 82 -6.29 -16.54 -5.61
N ALA A 83 -5.99 -15.72 -4.61
CA ALA A 83 -4.76 -14.93 -4.56
C ALA A 83 -3.94 -15.34 -3.34
N ASN A 84 -2.62 -15.46 -3.49
CA ASN A 84 -1.71 -15.73 -2.38
C ASN A 84 -1.41 -14.46 -1.57
N ILE A 85 -2.45 -13.64 -1.32
CA ILE A 85 -2.34 -12.31 -0.72
C ILE A 85 -3.04 -12.31 0.63
N ILE A 86 -2.33 -11.83 1.65
CA ILE A 86 -2.88 -11.41 2.94
C ILE A 86 -2.77 -9.89 3.01
N PHE A 87 -3.84 -9.22 3.43
CA PHE A 87 -3.86 -7.76 3.58
C PHE A 87 -4.42 -7.34 4.93
N LEU A 88 -3.96 -6.19 5.41
CA LEU A 88 -4.52 -5.52 6.58
C LEU A 88 -5.69 -4.63 6.14
N ALA A 89 -6.78 -4.66 6.90
CA ALA A 89 -7.97 -3.86 6.64
C ALA A 89 -8.33 -3.00 7.86
N LEU A 90 -8.82 -1.80 7.57
CA LEU A 90 -9.30 -0.82 8.56
C LEU A 90 -10.55 -1.36 9.25
#